data_AF-A0A8T2KDR6-F1
#
_entry.id   AF-A0A8T2KDR6-F1
#
_cell.length_a   1.000
_cell.length_b   1.000
_cell.length_c   1.000
_cell.angle_alpha   90.00
_cell.angle_beta   90.00
_cell.angle_gamma   90.00
#
_symmetry.space_group_name_H-M   'P 1'
#
loop_
_entity.id
_entity.type
_entity.pdbx_description
1 polymer ?
#
loop_
_entity_poly.entity_id
_entity_poly.type
_entity_poly.pdbx_seq_one_letter_code
_entity_poly.pdbx_strand_id
1 'polypeptide(L)'
;MNKALQDSHDPQSLKVTEQVMEPTASGVFCNRILNMVNSEDVNAIILAQRHMLDRFEKTNEMLLNFNSLSSGRLQQMSDRFSHHTRTLVEMKKDLDIIFRRIRMLKGKLAKQYPESFNNIHELPVLEDDDDFDPTTKSAATTIATSEQSTESCDTSPSIISPAMSQDFEDLSQAPSDTPSANGQVLTDDEVVHED
;
A
#
# COMPACT_ATOMS: atom_id res chain seq x y z
N MET A 1 -114.52 0.99 -15.72
CA MET A 1 -114.16 1.82 -14.55
C MET A 1 -112.78 1.38 -14.08
N ASN A 2 -111.78 2.25 -14.32
CA ASN A 2 -110.49 2.48 -13.64
C ASN A 2 -109.73 1.24 -13.07
N LYS A 3 -108.56 0.84 -13.61
CA LYS A 3 -107.23 1.49 -13.68
C LYS A 3 -106.54 1.66 -12.32
N ALA A 4 -105.54 0.81 -12.08
CA ALA A 4 -104.23 1.12 -11.47
C ALA A 4 -103.33 -0.11 -11.78
N LEU A 5 -102.46 -0.06 -12.80
CA LEU A 5 -101.08 0.43 -12.71
C LEU A 5 -100.40 0.05 -11.38
N GLN A 6 -99.50 -0.94 -11.42
CA GLN A 6 -98.08 -0.59 -11.38
C GLN A 6 -97.26 -1.72 -12.01
N ASP A 7 -96.72 -1.35 -13.17
CA ASP A 7 -95.63 -2.00 -13.90
C ASP A 7 -94.33 -1.79 -13.11
N SER A 8 -93.51 -2.83 -12.95
CA SER A 8 -92.04 -2.70 -12.89
C SER A 8 -91.39 -4.08 -12.88
N HIS A 9 -90.89 -4.44 -14.05
CA HIS A 9 -89.78 -5.34 -14.26
C HIS A 9 -88.53 -4.72 -13.60
N ASP A 10 -87.83 -5.45 -12.73
CA ASP A 10 -86.40 -5.20 -12.51
C ASP A 10 -85.68 -6.53 -12.20
N PRO A 11 -84.63 -6.90 -12.96
CA PRO A 11 -83.83 -8.09 -12.78
C PRO A 11 -82.69 -7.83 -11.78
N GLN A 12 -81.96 -8.88 -11.38
CA GLN A 12 -80.78 -8.84 -10.49
C GLN A 12 -81.18 -8.66 -9.01
N SER A 13 -80.98 -9.65 -8.15
CA SER A 13 -79.63 -9.95 -7.68
C SER A 13 -79.58 -11.38 -7.17
N LEU A 14 -78.98 -12.26 -7.97
CA LEU A 14 -78.11 -13.28 -7.41
C LEU A 14 -77.15 -12.53 -6.49
N LYS A 15 -77.42 -12.54 -5.18
CA LYS A 15 -76.33 -12.48 -4.22
C LYS A 15 -75.56 -13.78 -4.46
N VAL A 16 -74.69 -13.76 -5.46
CA VAL A 16 -73.38 -14.38 -5.33
C VAL A 16 -72.87 -13.76 -4.05
N THR A 17 -73.16 -14.44 -2.95
CA THR A 17 -72.30 -14.35 -1.80
C THR A 17 -70.95 -14.67 -2.41
N GLU A 18 -70.14 -13.63 -2.57
CA GLU A 18 -68.71 -13.77 -2.57
C GLU A 18 -68.44 -14.46 -1.24
N GLN A 19 -68.61 -15.78 -1.27
CA GLN A 19 -68.19 -16.69 -0.24
C GLN A 19 -66.70 -16.52 -0.36
N VAL A 20 -66.18 -15.57 0.43
CA VAL A 20 -64.77 -15.48 0.76
C VAL A 20 -64.46 -16.91 1.20
N MET A 21 -63.93 -17.69 0.26
CA MET A 21 -63.74 -19.12 0.43
C MET A 21 -62.81 -19.22 1.63
N GLU A 22 -63.36 -19.67 2.76
CA GLU A 22 -62.58 -19.75 3.98
C GLU A 22 -61.35 -20.61 3.64
N PRO A 23 -60.13 -20.09 3.88
CA PRO A 23 -58.94 -20.76 3.40
C PRO A 23 -58.92 -22.18 3.98
N THR A 24 -58.91 -23.18 3.09
CA THR A 24 -58.87 -24.59 3.49
C THR A 24 -57.71 -24.80 4.47
N ALA A 25 -57.88 -25.67 5.47
CA ALA A 25 -56.84 -25.94 6.46
C ALA A 25 -55.46 -26.27 5.83
N SER A 26 -55.45 -26.99 4.70
CA SER A 26 -54.24 -27.25 3.90
C SER A 26 -53.67 -25.98 3.26
N GLY A 27 -54.51 -25.06 2.79
CA GLY A 27 -54.10 -23.76 2.25
C GLY A 27 -53.46 -22.86 3.32
N VAL A 28 -54.03 -22.82 4.53
CA VAL A 28 -53.44 -22.09 5.67
C VAL A 28 -52.09 -22.70 6.08
N PHE A 29 -52.01 -24.03 6.13
CA PHE A 29 -50.75 -24.74 6.43
C PHE A 29 -49.67 -24.48 5.39
N CYS A 30 -49.98 -24.62 4.09
CA CYS A 30 -49.05 -24.34 3.01
C CYS A 30 -48.61 -22.86 3.02
N ASN A 31 -49.54 -21.92 3.23
CA ASN A 31 -49.21 -20.50 3.33
C ASN A 31 -48.26 -20.22 4.49
N ARG A 32 -48.46 -20.86 5.64
CA ARG A 32 -47.57 -20.71 6.79
C ARG A 32 -46.17 -21.28 6.51
N ILE A 33 -46.07 -22.43 5.84
CA ILE A 33 -44.77 -22.99 5.42
C ILE A 33 -44.07 -22.09 4.40
N LEU A 34 -44.80 -21.53 3.43
CA LEU A 34 -44.24 -20.62 2.42
C LEU A 34 -43.72 -19.32 3.04
N ASN A 35 -44.34 -18.86 4.13
CA ASN A 35 -43.98 -17.64 4.85
C ASN A 35 -43.01 -17.86 6.03
N MET A 36 -42.54 -19.09 6.27
CA MET A 36 -41.59 -19.38 7.35
C MET A 36 -40.21 -18.74 7.12
N VAL A 37 -39.88 -18.43 5.88
CA VAL A 37 -38.62 -17.78 5.51
C VAL A 37 -38.92 -16.34 5.14
N ASN A 38 -38.28 -15.40 5.85
CA ASN A 38 -38.33 -14.00 5.48
C ASN A 38 -37.35 -13.75 4.32
N SER A 39 -37.89 -13.60 3.11
CA SER A 39 -37.10 -13.30 1.91
C SER A 39 -36.32 -12.00 2.02
N GLU A 40 -36.80 -11.01 2.79
CA GLU A 40 -36.09 -9.75 3.01
C GLU A 40 -34.80 -9.97 3.81
N ASP A 41 -34.89 -10.70 4.92
CA ASP A 41 -33.73 -11.02 5.77
C ASP A 41 -32.71 -11.88 5.01
N VAL A 42 -33.17 -12.84 4.21
CA VAL A 42 -32.28 -13.67 3.37
C VAL A 42 -31.53 -12.79 2.36
N ASN A 43 -32.21 -11.85 1.70
CA ASN A 43 -31.56 -10.93 0.77
C ASN A 43 -30.59 -9.96 1.48
N ALA A 44 -30.93 -9.49 2.68
CA ALA A 44 -30.05 -8.68 3.51
C ALA A 44 -28.76 -9.43 3.89
N ILE A 45 -28.87 -10.72 4.25
CA ILE A 45 -27.72 -11.59 4.53
C ILE A 45 -26.87 -11.75 3.26
N ILE A 46 -27.49 -12.04 2.11
CA ILE A 46 -26.77 -12.19 0.84
C ILE A 46 -26.00 -10.90 0.50
N LEU A 47 -26.63 -9.73 0.66
CA LEU A 47 -26.00 -8.45 0.41
C LEU A 47 -24.82 -8.19 1.36
N ALA A 48 -25.00 -8.45 2.65
CA ALA A 48 -23.94 -8.30 3.65
C ALA A 48 -22.74 -9.21 3.34
N GLN A 49 -22.98 -10.47 2.95
CA GLN A 49 -21.93 -11.41 2.57
C GLN A 49 -21.19 -10.97 1.31
N ARG A 50 -21.90 -10.47 0.29
CA ARG A 50 -21.27 -9.94 -0.93
C ARG A 50 -20.40 -8.73 -0.64
N HIS A 51 -20.88 -7.80 0.18
CA HIS A 51 -20.10 -6.63 0.59
C HIS A 51 -18.87 -7.03 1.40
N MET A 52 -18.99 -8.02 2.29
CA MET A 52 -17.85 -8.56 3.05
C MET A 52 -16.82 -9.23 2.13
N LEU A 53 -17.26 -9.99 1.13
CA LEU A 53 -16.40 -10.61 0.14
C LEU A 53 -15.61 -9.57 -0.67
N ASP A 54 -16.28 -8.55 -1.21
CA ASP A 54 -15.64 -7.44 -1.94
C ASP A 54 -14.56 -6.73 -1.10
N ARG A 55 -14.85 -6.49 0.19
CA ARG A 55 -13.86 -5.93 1.11
C ARG A 55 -12.67 -6.84 1.34
N PHE A 56 -12.88 -8.15 1.45
CA PHE A 56 -11.79 -9.11 1.60
C PHE A 56 -10.92 -9.18 0.36
N GLU A 57 -11.52 -9.19 -0.82
CA GLU A 57 -10.80 -9.22 -2.10
C GLU A 57 -9.93 -7.98 -2.27
N LYS A 58 -10.49 -6.79 -2.05
CA LYS A 58 -9.74 -5.52 -2.07
C LYS A 58 -8.59 -5.49 -1.06
N THR A 59 -8.85 -5.98 0.16
CA THR A 59 -7.82 -6.02 1.20
C THR A 59 -6.69 -6.98 0.81
N ASN A 60 -7.03 -8.16 0.28
CA ASN A 60 -6.05 -9.13 -0.19
C ASN A 60 -5.20 -8.57 -1.35
N GLU A 61 -5.83 -7.88 -2.30
CA GLU A 61 -5.11 -7.25 -3.41
C GLU A 61 -4.12 -6.18 -2.91
N MET A 62 -4.56 -5.31 -1.99
CA MET A 62 -3.67 -4.32 -1.36
C MET A 62 -2.50 -4.98 -0.61
N LEU A 63 -2.75 -6.09 0.10
CA LEU A 63 -1.71 -6.83 0.81
C LEU A 63 -0.72 -7.49 -0.16
N LEU A 64 -1.20 -8.07 -1.26
CA LEU A 64 -0.34 -8.66 -2.29
C LEU A 64 0.54 -7.58 -2.94
N ASN A 65 -0.03 -6.43 -3.28
CA ASN A 65 0.71 -5.31 -3.83
C ASN A 65 1.77 -4.79 -2.84
N PHE A 66 1.39 -4.62 -1.57
CA PHE A 66 2.31 -4.19 -0.52
C PHE A 66 3.45 -5.20 -0.32
N ASN A 67 3.16 -6.50 -0.31
CA ASN A 67 4.19 -7.53 -0.17
C ASN A 67 5.18 -7.50 -1.34
N SER A 68 4.67 -7.39 -2.58
CA SER A 68 5.50 -7.26 -3.79
C SER A 68 6.39 -6.01 -3.72
N LEU A 69 5.82 -4.85 -3.42
CA LEU A 69 6.54 -3.58 -3.35
C LEU A 69 7.59 -3.58 -2.23
N SER A 70 7.22 -4.04 -1.03
CA SER A 70 8.12 -4.10 0.12
C SER A 70 9.27 -5.09 -0.10
N SER A 71 8.97 -6.26 -0.68
CA SER A 71 9.99 -7.24 -1.06
C SER A 71 10.95 -6.68 -2.12
N GLY A 72 10.43 -6.01 -3.15
CA GLY A 72 11.25 -5.37 -4.18
C GLY A 72 12.18 -4.29 -3.62
N ARG A 73 11.67 -3.44 -2.73
CA ARG A 73 12.48 -2.41 -2.04
C ARG A 73 13.54 -3.02 -1.12
N LEU A 74 13.19 -4.06 -0.38
CA LEU A 74 14.13 -4.77 0.48
C LEU A 74 15.26 -5.40 -0.32
N GLN A 75 14.94 -6.08 -1.44
CA GLN A 75 15.94 -6.69 -2.31
C GLN A 75 16.90 -5.64 -2.87
N GLN A 76 16.37 -4.53 -3.39
CA GLN A 76 17.19 -3.44 -3.92
C GLN A 76 18.16 -2.87 -2.87
N MET A 77 17.68 -2.67 -1.64
CA MET A 77 18.52 -2.19 -0.54
C MET A 77 19.57 -3.24 -0.14
N SER A 78 19.19 -4.52 -0.09
CA SER A 78 20.08 -5.63 0.23
C SER A 78 21.23 -5.77 -0.78
N ASP A 79 20.93 -5.60 -2.07
CA ASP A 79 21.92 -5.65 -3.14
C ASP A 79 22.93 -4.50 -3.02
N ARG A 80 22.45 -3.27 -2.78
CA ARG A 80 23.32 -2.10 -2.53
C ARG A 80 24.20 -2.30 -1.30
N PHE A 81 23.60 -2.76 -0.21
CA PHE A 81 24.34 -3.03 1.03
C PHE A 81 25.43 -4.08 0.83
N SER A 82 25.10 -5.16 0.12
CA SER A 82 26.05 -6.22 -0.23
C SER A 82 27.18 -5.71 -1.12
N HIS A 83 26.86 -4.83 -2.07
CA HIS A 83 27.84 -4.17 -2.92
C HIS A 83 28.81 -3.29 -2.10
N HIS A 84 28.29 -2.39 -1.27
CA HIS A 84 29.13 -1.53 -0.42
C HIS A 84 30.01 -2.33 0.54
N THR A 85 29.48 -3.40 1.13
CA THR A 85 30.27 -4.30 1.98
C THR A 85 31.44 -4.92 1.21
N ARG A 86 31.22 -5.35 -0.04
CA ARG A 86 32.27 -5.90 -0.89
C ARG A 86 33.34 -4.87 -1.20
N THR A 87 32.95 -3.65 -1.56
CA THR A 87 33.87 -2.54 -1.83
C THR A 87 34.75 -2.24 -0.60
N LEU A 88 34.16 -2.19 0.59
CA LEU A 88 34.94 -1.98 1.84
C LEU A 88 35.95 -3.10 2.09
N VAL A 89 35.56 -4.35 1.82
CA VAL A 89 36.48 -5.51 1.94
C VAL A 89 37.61 -5.43 0.92
N GLU A 90 37.35 -4.97 -0.30
CA GLU A 90 38.35 -4.77 -1.34
C GLU A 90 39.32 -3.64 -0.97
N MET A 91 38.81 -2.49 -0.55
CA MET A 91 39.63 -1.37 -0.06
C MET A 91 40.53 -1.78 1.11
N LYS A 92 40.01 -2.60 2.04
CA LYS A 92 40.82 -3.16 3.12
C LYS A 92 41.99 -3.99 2.57
N LYS A 93 41.73 -4.89 1.62
CA LYS A 93 42.78 -5.72 1.00
C LYS A 93 43.83 -4.86 0.31
N ASP A 94 43.42 -3.79 -0.36
CA ASP A 94 44.34 -2.86 -1.01
C ASP A 94 45.25 -2.17 0.02
N LEU A 95 44.68 -1.71 1.13
CA LEU A 95 45.47 -1.16 2.24
C LEU A 95 46.44 -2.20 2.81
N ASP A 96 46.02 -3.44 3.04
CA ASP A 96 46.87 -4.53 3.51
C ASP A 96 48.05 -4.80 2.54
N ILE A 97 47.84 -4.65 1.24
CA ILE A 97 48.89 -4.78 0.21
C ILE A 97 49.84 -3.58 0.28
N ILE A 98 49.31 -2.36 0.37
CA ILE A 98 50.10 -1.12 0.44
C ILE A 98 51.02 -1.15 1.67
N PHE A 99 50.48 -1.40 2.86
CA PHE A 99 51.26 -1.45 4.10
C PHE A 99 52.33 -2.54 4.07
N ARG A 100 52.01 -3.71 3.51
CA ARG A 100 53.00 -4.78 3.32
C ARG A 100 54.13 -4.38 2.38
N ARG A 101 53.81 -3.70 1.27
CA ARG A 101 54.81 -3.21 0.31
C ARG A 101 55.70 -2.15 0.93
N ILE A 102 55.14 -1.22 1.69
CA ILE A 102 55.89 -0.22 2.46
C ILE A 102 56.85 -0.93 3.44
N ARG A 103 56.36 -1.87 4.24
CA ARG A 103 57.19 -2.63 5.20
C ARG A 103 58.33 -3.39 4.50
N MET A 104 58.06 -4.00 3.35
CA MET A 104 59.09 -4.67 2.53
C MET A 104 60.14 -3.67 2.01
N LEU A 105 59.73 -2.51 1.51
CA LEU A 105 60.65 -1.49 1.00
C LEU A 105 61.51 -0.90 2.13
N LYS A 106 60.91 -0.55 3.27
CA LYS A 106 61.64 -0.12 4.48
C LYS A 106 62.69 -1.18 4.88
N GLY A 107 62.29 -2.46 4.94
CA GLY A 107 63.18 -3.56 5.28
C GLY A 107 64.32 -3.78 4.27
N LYS A 108 64.08 -3.58 2.98
CA LYS A 108 65.15 -3.61 1.96
C LYS A 108 66.11 -2.44 2.10
N LEU A 109 65.60 -1.23 2.32
CA LEU A 109 66.41 -0.02 2.44
C LEU A 109 67.33 -0.10 3.67
N ALA A 110 66.80 -0.53 4.82
CA ALA A 110 67.56 -0.74 6.04
C ALA A 110 68.71 -1.76 5.88
N LYS A 111 68.51 -2.80 5.06
CA LYS A 111 69.54 -3.81 4.79
C LYS A 111 70.60 -3.34 3.80
N GLN A 112 70.20 -2.60 2.77
CA GLN A 112 71.10 -2.18 1.69
C GLN A 112 71.90 -0.92 2.03
N TYR A 113 71.34 -0.02 2.84
CA TYR A 113 71.94 1.27 3.19
C TYR A 113 71.72 1.59 4.68
N PRO A 114 72.34 0.85 5.61
CA PRO A 114 72.08 0.98 7.04
C PRO A 114 72.40 2.38 7.58
N GLU A 115 73.55 2.96 7.22
CA GLU A 115 73.97 4.30 7.69
C GLU A 115 73.01 5.40 7.21
N SER A 116 72.62 5.38 5.93
CA SER A 116 71.67 6.36 5.39
C SER A 116 70.26 6.19 5.94
N PHE A 117 69.86 4.96 6.27
CA PHE A 117 68.55 4.69 6.84
C PHE A 117 68.45 5.13 8.31
N ASN A 118 69.51 4.95 9.10
CA ASN A 118 69.56 5.34 10.51
C ASN A 118 69.52 6.87 10.68
N ASN A 119 70.20 7.63 9.81
CA ASN A 119 70.20 9.10 9.86
C ASN A 119 68.80 9.73 9.63
N ILE A 120 67.86 9.00 9.02
CA ILE A 120 66.48 9.50 8.77
C ILE A 120 65.61 9.38 10.03
N HIS A 121 65.89 8.40 10.90
CA HIS A 121 65.14 8.17 12.14
C HIS A 121 65.51 9.16 13.26
N GLU A 122 66.57 9.96 13.06
CA GLU A 122 67.04 10.97 14.02
C GLU A 122 66.32 12.32 13.85
N LEU A 123 65.58 12.53 12.74
CA LEU A 123 64.56 13.58 12.68
C LEU A 123 63.41 13.19 13.62
N PRO A 124 62.83 14.12 14.42
CA PRO A 124 61.80 13.77 15.40
C PRO A 124 60.61 13.07 14.72
N VAL A 125 60.62 11.76 14.78
CA VAL A 125 59.47 10.91 14.55
C VAL A 125 58.55 11.24 15.72
N LEU A 126 57.50 12.01 15.46
CA LEU A 126 56.38 12.11 16.40
C LEU A 126 55.96 10.68 16.71
N GLU A 127 56.04 10.35 17.99
CA GLU A 127 55.92 9.01 18.53
C GLU A 127 54.71 8.29 17.91
N ASP A 128 54.97 7.13 17.32
CA ASP A 128 53.93 6.16 17.00
C ASP A 128 53.25 5.81 18.35
N ASP A 129 52.00 6.25 18.52
CA ASP A 129 51.06 5.72 19.50
C ASP A 129 50.76 4.24 19.14
N ASP A 130 51.74 3.36 19.35
CA ASP A 130 51.66 1.90 19.21
C ASP A 130 51.00 1.27 20.46
N ASP A 131 49.83 1.80 20.87
CA ASP A 131 49.00 1.19 21.91
C ASP A 131 47.52 1.19 21.51
N PHE A 132 47.20 0.51 20.41
CA PHE A 132 45.83 0.07 20.13
C PHE A 132 45.52 -1.18 20.98
N ASP A 133 45.21 -0.98 22.26
CA ASP A 133 44.59 -1.99 23.11
C ASP A 133 43.15 -2.26 22.61
N PRO A 134 42.82 -3.48 22.15
CA PRO A 134 41.50 -3.79 21.65
C PRO A 134 40.55 -4.17 22.79
N THR A 135 40.42 -3.38 23.86
CA THR A 135 39.30 -3.53 24.80
C THR A 135 38.90 -2.21 25.47
N THR A 136 37.68 -1.71 25.22
CA THR A 136 36.72 -1.29 26.26
C THR A 136 35.43 -0.75 25.64
N LYS A 137 34.36 -0.89 26.42
CA LYS A 137 32.95 -0.87 26.04
C LYS A 137 32.36 0.52 26.26
N SER A 138 31.38 0.87 25.41
CA SER A 138 30.28 1.84 25.62
C SER A 138 30.59 3.24 26.13
N ALA A 139 30.23 4.26 25.35
CA ALA A 139 29.17 5.21 25.73
C ALA A 139 28.97 6.26 24.62
N ALA A 140 27.71 6.64 24.43
CA ALA A 140 27.25 7.68 23.54
C ALA A 140 27.97 9.02 23.77
N THR A 141 28.23 9.77 22.70
CA THR A 141 28.11 11.25 22.66
C THR A 141 28.10 11.74 21.20
N THR A 142 26.93 12.26 20.83
CA THR A 142 26.65 13.45 20.02
C THR A 142 27.84 14.11 19.28
N ILE A 143 27.77 14.16 17.95
CA ILE A 143 28.48 15.20 17.18
C ILE A 143 27.52 15.79 16.14
N ALA A 144 27.26 17.08 16.33
CA ALA A 144 26.74 18.00 15.33
C ALA A 144 27.92 18.60 14.56
N THR A 145 27.83 18.62 13.23
CA THR A 145 28.25 19.68 12.27
C THR A 145 28.13 19.09 10.86
N SER A 146 27.21 19.60 10.05
CA SER A 146 27.40 20.71 9.10
C SER A 146 28.04 20.28 7.77
N GLU A 147 27.15 19.93 6.84
CA GLU A 147 27.07 20.36 5.43
C GLU A 147 28.37 20.43 4.62
N GLN A 148 28.57 19.43 3.73
CA GLN A 148 28.70 19.63 2.27
C GLN A 148 29.03 18.28 1.60
N SER A 149 28.00 17.58 1.10
CA SER A 149 28.16 16.58 0.05
C SER A 149 26.84 16.46 -0.70
N THR A 150 26.85 17.00 -1.91
CA THR A 150 25.78 16.89 -2.90
C THR A 150 25.85 15.50 -3.53
N GLU A 151 25.21 14.52 -2.91
CA GLU A 151 24.73 13.33 -3.62
C GLU A 151 23.36 12.98 -3.05
N SER A 152 22.35 13.08 -3.92
CA SER A 152 20.94 13.00 -3.56
C SER A 152 20.55 11.60 -3.09
N CYS A 153 20.57 11.40 -1.78
CA CYS A 153 19.86 10.29 -1.13
C CYS A 153 18.39 10.70 -0.92
N ASP A 154 17.64 10.85 -2.01
CA ASP A 154 16.19 10.94 -1.92
C ASP A 154 15.55 9.63 -2.40
N THR A 155 15.44 8.68 -1.48
CA THR A 155 14.41 7.63 -1.58
C THR A 155 13.80 7.43 -0.19
N SER A 156 13.29 8.51 0.39
CA SER A 156 12.28 8.37 1.44
C SER A 156 10.97 7.95 0.77
N PRO A 157 10.37 6.80 1.12
CA PRO A 157 9.04 6.50 0.60
C PRO A 157 8.06 7.38 1.37
N SER A 158 7.40 8.31 0.69
CA SER A 158 6.21 8.99 1.22
C SER A 158 5.25 7.92 1.73
N ILE A 159 5.05 7.87 3.04
CA ILE A 159 3.95 7.11 3.63
C ILE A 159 2.69 7.79 3.12
N ILE A 160 2.00 7.16 2.17
CA ILE A 160 0.66 7.54 1.78
C ILE A 160 -0.19 7.27 3.02
N SER A 161 -0.39 8.29 3.84
CA SER A 161 -1.43 8.32 4.86
C SER A 161 -2.77 8.29 4.13
N PRO A 162 -3.63 7.27 4.30
CA PRO A 162 -4.99 7.36 3.82
C PRO A 162 -5.68 8.43 4.66
N ALA A 163 -5.99 9.58 4.05
CA ALA A 163 -6.89 10.53 4.65
C ALA A 163 -8.24 9.82 4.82
N MET A 164 -8.68 9.70 6.07
CA MET A 164 -10.03 9.24 6.40
C MET A 164 -11.02 10.21 5.75
N SER A 165 -11.76 9.72 4.77
CA SER A 165 -12.88 10.42 4.14
C SER A 165 -13.88 10.82 5.24
N GLN A 166 -14.04 12.12 5.46
CA GLN A 166 -15.10 12.69 6.27
C GLN A 166 -16.39 12.68 5.44
N ASP A 167 -17.22 11.67 5.63
CA ASP A 167 -18.63 11.74 5.25
C ASP A 167 -19.44 12.07 6.51
N PHE A 168 -19.75 13.35 6.68
CA PHE A 168 -20.86 13.78 7.52
C PHE A 168 -21.65 14.85 6.76
N GLU A 169 -22.87 14.49 6.41
CA GLU A 169 -23.92 15.27 5.76
C GLU A 169 -24.08 16.66 6.39
N ASP A 170 -24.13 17.72 5.56
CA ASP A 170 -24.87 18.93 5.90
C ASP A 170 -25.80 19.34 4.77
N LEU A 171 -27.05 19.47 5.15
CA LEU A 171 -28.20 19.84 4.35
C LEU A 171 -28.18 21.35 4.12
N SER A 172 -28.20 21.79 2.87
CA SER A 172 -29.21 22.73 2.35
C SER A 172 -28.72 23.53 1.13
N GLN A 173 -29.69 23.80 0.25
CA GLN A 173 -29.72 24.79 -0.84
C GLN A 173 -29.27 24.33 -2.23
N ALA A 174 -30.28 23.90 -3.00
CA ALA A 174 -30.35 24.20 -4.43
C ALA A 174 -30.44 25.74 -4.64
N PRO A 175 -30.00 26.30 -5.79
CA PRO A 175 -30.77 26.16 -7.02
C PRO A 175 -29.97 25.87 -8.30
N SER A 176 -30.74 25.34 -9.25
CA SER A 176 -30.57 25.18 -10.70
C SER A 176 -29.61 26.13 -11.44
N ASP A 177 -28.80 25.58 -12.36
CA ASP A 177 -29.03 25.67 -13.81
C ASP A 177 -27.89 24.99 -14.62
N THR A 178 -28.29 24.18 -15.59
CA THR A 178 -27.46 23.62 -16.69
C THR A 178 -27.93 24.25 -18.02
N PRO A 179 -27.28 24.02 -19.18
CA PRO A 179 -25.85 23.97 -19.50
C PRO A 179 -25.54 24.80 -20.79
N SER A 180 -24.26 25.11 -21.09
CA SER A 180 -23.88 25.33 -22.50
C SER A 180 -22.38 25.28 -22.81
N ALA A 181 -22.09 24.39 -23.77
CA ALA A 181 -21.33 24.61 -25.00
C ALA A 181 -19.79 24.77 -24.97
N ASN A 182 -19.17 23.86 -25.74
CA ASN A 182 -17.92 23.97 -26.52
C ASN A 182 -16.62 24.24 -25.74
N GLY A 183 -15.50 23.58 -26.02
CA GLY A 183 -15.13 22.67 -27.09
C GLY A 183 -13.60 22.47 -27.09
N GLN A 184 -13.16 21.55 -27.95
CA GLN A 184 -11.77 21.18 -28.27
C GLN A 184 -11.05 20.19 -27.35
N VAL A 185 -11.24 18.92 -27.73
CA VAL A 185 -10.24 17.85 -27.60
C VAL A 185 -9.22 18.01 -28.75
N LEU A 186 -7.94 18.05 -28.38
CA LEU A 186 -6.70 17.89 -29.15
C LEU A 186 -5.77 17.18 -28.15
N THR A 187 -5.14 16.03 -28.34
CA THR A 187 -4.69 15.28 -29.52
C THR A 187 -4.63 13.78 -29.17
N ASP A 188 -5.08 12.91 -30.06
CA ASP A 188 -4.70 11.49 -30.07
C ASP A 188 -3.24 11.39 -30.56
N ASP A 189 -2.38 10.72 -29.80
CA ASP A 189 -1.11 10.17 -30.30
C ASP A 189 -1.33 8.67 -30.56
N GLU A 190 -1.17 8.29 -31.83
CA GLU A 190 -1.24 6.93 -32.35
C GLU A 190 -0.19 6.00 -31.71
N VAL A 191 -0.60 4.76 -31.47
CA VAL A 191 0.30 3.61 -31.32
C VAL A 191 -0.19 2.52 -32.28
N VAL A 192 0.78 1.82 -32.91
CA VAL A 192 0.70 0.46 -33.54
C VAL A 192 0.20 0.46 -35.01
N HIS A 193 0.75 -0.22 -36.05
CA HIS A 193 1.78 -1.26 -36.29
C HIS A 193 2.19 -1.31 -37.79
N GLU A 194 3.30 -1.99 -38.12
CA GLU A 194 3.46 -3.08 -39.15
C GLU A 194 4.28 -2.54 -40.34
N ASP A 195 5.31 -3.17 -40.94
CA ASP A 195 5.87 -4.54 -41.01
C ASP A 195 7.42 -4.51 -41.04
#